data_AF-A0A2E0Y772-F1
#
_entry.id   AF-A0A2E0Y772-F1
#
_cell.length_a   1.000
_cell.length_b   1.000
_cell.length_c   1.000
_cell.angle_alpha   90.00
_cell.angle_beta   90.00
_cell.angle_gamma   90.00
#
_symmetry.space_group_name_H-M   'P 1'
#
loop_
_entity.id
_entity.type
_entity.pdbx_description
1 polymer ?
#
loop_
_entity_poly.entity_id
_entity_poly.type
_entity_poly.pdbx_seq_one_letter_code
_entity_poly.pdbx_strand_id
1 'polypeptide(L)'
;MSDIANNQDDFTRSAGRQLAIFALSSIAGIALLMLGLSWASDLTSTGSGAGEAVDAATGTVTLVLNEEPPQLNSTKATDQVSMRVLGHVMEGLLRYDEDNRLVPGVAESWEIGPEEAVFHLREDARWSDGQPVTAHDFVF
;
A
#
# COMPACT_ATOMS: atom_id res chain seq x y z
N MET A 1 6.10 12.88 77.25
CA MET A 1 6.16 11.77 76.27
C MET A 1 5.31 12.03 75.02
N SER A 2 4.86 13.27 74.76
CA SER A 2 3.93 13.63 73.68
C SER A 2 4.58 14.34 72.48
N ASP A 3 5.82 14.84 72.61
CA ASP A 3 6.47 15.65 71.57
C ASP A 3 7.14 14.83 70.44
N ILE A 4 7.36 13.53 70.63
CA ILE A 4 8.03 12.69 69.63
C ILE A 4 7.05 12.20 68.54
N ALA A 5 5.76 12.06 68.88
CA ALA A 5 4.73 11.63 67.93
C ALA A 5 4.34 12.73 66.93
N ASN A 6 4.22 13.99 67.40
CA ASN A 6 3.83 15.11 66.56
C ASN A 6 4.88 15.45 65.49
N ASN A 7 6.16 15.20 65.79
CA ASN A 7 7.26 15.45 64.85
C ASN A 7 7.27 14.43 63.69
N GLN A 8 6.91 13.17 63.94
CA GLN A 8 6.89 12.11 62.91
C GLN A 8 5.76 12.32 61.87
N ASP A 9 4.62 12.87 62.27
CA ASP A 9 3.51 13.20 61.38
C ASP A 9 3.82 14.41 60.47
N ASP A 10 4.54 15.42 60.98
CA ASP A 10 4.98 16.56 60.17
C ASP A 10 6.08 16.21 59.15
N PHE A 11 7.00 15.30 59.52
CA PHE A 11 8.02 14.78 58.59
C PHE A 11 7.43 13.91 57.47
N THR A 12 6.46 13.06 57.77
CA THR A 12 5.80 12.21 56.75
C THR A 12 4.90 13.05 55.82
N ARG A 13 4.22 14.08 56.34
CA ARG A 13 3.42 15.01 55.55
C ARG A 13 4.26 15.94 54.67
N SER A 14 5.42 16.38 55.15
CA SER A 14 6.36 17.20 54.38
C SER A 14 7.12 16.40 53.32
N ALA A 15 7.55 15.16 53.64
CA ALA A 15 8.17 14.25 52.69
C ALA A 15 7.21 13.82 51.57
N GLY A 16 5.94 13.55 51.89
CA GLY A 16 4.90 13.25 50.89
C GLY A 16 4.63 14.42 49.94
N ARG A 17 4.62 15.66 50.46
CA ARG A 17 4.45 16.87 49.64
C ARG A 17 5.64 17.12 48.73
N GLN A 18 6.87 16.90 49.21
CA GLN A 18 8.08 17.02 48.38
C GLN A 18 8.13 15.95 47.29
N LEU A 19 7.81 14.69 47.61
CA LEU A 19 7.71 13.60 46.63
C LEU A 19 6.65 13.87 45.56
N ALA A 20 5.49 14.41 45.95
CA ALA A 20 4.46 14.80 44.99
C ALA A 20 4.92 15.94 44.06
N ILE A 21 5.65 16.93 44.58
CA ILE A 21 6.22 18.02 43.77
C ILE A 21 7.29 17.49 42.81
N PHE A 22 8.17 16.60 43.27
CA PHE A 22 9.17 15.97 42.39
C PHE A 22 8.52 15.13 41.30
N ALA A 23 7.50 14.33 41.63
CA ALA A 23 6.75 13.52 40.65
C ALA A 23 6.00 14.38 39.62
N LEU A 24 5.40 15.51 40.04
CA LEU A 24 4.75 16.43 39.13
C LEU A 24 5.76 17.16 38.22
N SER A 25 6.93 17.52 38.76
CA SER A 25 7.99 18.17 38.00
C SER A 25 8.61 17.24 36.95
N SER A 26 8.76 15.95 37.25
CA SER A 26 9.29 14.97 36.31
C SER A 26 8.30 14.64 35.21
N ILE A 27 7.00 14.53 35.52
CA ILE A 27 5.94 14.36 34.51
C ILE A 27 5.90 15.57 33.57
N ALA A 28 5.96 16.79 34.10
CA ALA A 28 5.99 18.01 33.30
C ALA A 28 7.25 18.07 32.41
N GLY A 29 8.41 17.67 32.92
CA GLY A 29 9.65 17.60 32.15
C GLY A 29 9.60 16.60 31.01
N ILE A 30 9.03 15.41 31.23
CA ILE A 30 8.85 14.39 30.20
C ILE A 30 7.87 14.86 29.13
N ALA A 31 6.75 15.49 29.52
CA ALA A 31 5.78 16.04 28.57
C ALA A 31 6.39 17.13 27.68
N LEU A 32 7.20 18.02 28.25
CA LEU A 32 7.90 19.08 27.51
C LEU A 32 8.92 18.49 26.52
N LEU A 33 9.63 17.43 26.93
CA LEU A 33 10.57 16.73 26.08
C LEU A 33 9.84 16.06 24.90
N MET A 34 8.71 15.40 25.14
CA MET A 34 7.92 14.76 24.09
C MET A 34 7.33 15.76 23.09
N LEU A 35 6.86 16.91 23.56
CA LEU A 35 6.44 18.01 22.69
C LEU A 35 7.63 18.54 21.85
N GLY A 36 8.80 18.73 22.46
CA GLY A 36 10.01 19.16 21.74
C GLY A 36 10.45 18.16 20.67
N LEU A 37 10.39 16.86 20.97
CA LEU A 37 10.73 15.80 20.00
C LEU A 37 9.72 15.73 18.85
N SER A 38 8.44 15.95 19.11
CA SER A 38 7.40 16.00 18.06
C SER A 38 7.58 17.17 17.10
N TRP A 39 8.09 18.31 17.56
CA TRP A 39 8.42 19.43 16.67
C TRP A 39 9.74 19.18 15.94
N ALA A 40 10.74 18.59 16.61
CA ALA A 40 12.02 18.27 16.00
C ALA A 40 11.90 17.21 14.90
N SER A 41 10.95 16.27 15.00
CA SER A 41 10.71 15.28 13.95
C SER A 41 10.32 15.90 12.61
N ASP A 42 9.59 17.02 12.60
CA ASP A 42 9.25 17.75 11.36
C ASP A 42 10.47 18.43 10.72
N LEU A 43 11.49 18.81 11.50
CA LEU A 43 12.73 19.38 10.96
C LEU A 43 13.67 18.30 10.39
N THR A 44 13.61 17.07 10.92
CA THR A 44 14.39 15.92 10.43
C THR A 44 13.62 15.04 9.46
N SER A 45 12.33 15.27 9.25
CA SER A 45 11.62 14.69 8.12
C SER A 45 12.17 15.36 6.87
N THR A 46 13.26 14.81 6.36
CA THR A 46 13.56 14.87 4.94
C THR A 46 12.31 14.31 4.28
N GLY A 47 11.43 15.20 3.84
CA GLY A 47 10.34 14.82 2.97
C GLY A 47 10.99 14.15 1.79
N SER A 48 10.97 12.81 1.79
CA SER A 48 11.13 12.03 0.58
C SER A 48 10.14 12.68 -0.37
N GLY A 49 10.64 13.40 -1.37
CA GLY A 49 9.80 13.93 -2.42
C GLY A 49 9.15 12.73 -3.08
N ALA A 50 7.99 12.33 -2.56
CA ALA A 50 7.08 11.47 -3.27
C ALA A 50 6.66 12.33 -4.45
N GLY A 51 7.37 12.18 -5.57
CA GLY A 51 6.80 12.51 -6.86
C GLY A 51 5.44 11.87 -6.87
N GLU A 52 4.41 12.68 -7.11
CA GLU A 52 3.02 12.23 -7.10
C GLU A 52 2.94 11.07 -8.09
N ALA A 53 2.83 9.84 -7.57
CA ALA A 53 2.88 8.63 -8.40
C ALA A 53 1.72 8.59 -9.41
N VAL A 54 0.70 9.42 -9.17
CA VAL A 54 -0.44 9.66 -10.03
C VAL A 54 -0.48 11.15 -10.36
N ASP A 55 -0.31 11.50 -11.62
CA ASP A 55 -0.60 12.82 -12.15
C ASP A 55 -2.00 12.81 -12.77
N ALA A 56 -2.97 13.33 -12.02
CA ALA A 56 -4.36 13.40 -12.47
C ALA A 56 -4.60 14.38 -13.63
N ALA A 57 -3.71 15.37 -13.83
CA ALA A 57 -3.85 16.36 -14.89
C ALA A 57 -3.47 15.76 -16.26
N THR A 58 -2.46 14.90 -16.30
CA THR A 58 -2.03 14.20 -17.52
C THR A 58 -2.59 12.78 -17.66
N GLY A 59 -3.21 12.24 -16.62
CA GLY A 59 -3.66 10.85 -16.57
C GLY A 59 -2.50 9.85 -16.51
N THR A 60 -1.34 10.26 -16.00
CA THR A 60 -0.11 9.45 -15.98
C THR A 60 0.07 8.81 -14.61
N VAL A 61 0.38 7.51 -14.59
CA VAL A 61 0.79 6.79 -13.38
C VAL A 61 2.23 6.33 -13.53
N THR A 62 3.08 6.68 -12.59
CA THR A 62 4.48 6.26 -12.54
C THR A 62 4.64 5.08 -11.59
N LEU A 63 5.03 3.92 -12.15
CA LEU A 63 5.25 2.69 -11.40
C LEU A 63 6.75 2.41 -11.32
N VAL A 64 7.25 2.07 -10.13
CA VAL A 64 8.64 1.63 -9.94
C VAL A 64 8.70 0.12 -10.15
N LEU A 65 9.56 -0.31 -11.06
CA LEU A 65 9.95 -1.72 -11.21
C LEU A 65 11.21 -1.97 -10.38
N ASN A 66 11.24 -3.06 -9.62
CA ASN A 66 12.36 -3.43 -8.75
C ASN A 66 13.57 -3.98 -9.52
N GLU A 67 13.35 -4.44 -10.75
CA GLU A 67 14.37 -4.97 -11.66
C GLU A 67 13.88 -4.79 -13.10
N GLU A 68 14.79 -4.99 -14.07
CA GLU A 68 14.44 -4.97 -15.48
C GLU A 68 13.68 -6.25 -15.86
N PRO A 69 12.56 -6.17 -16.60
CA PRO A 69 11.88 -7.37 -17.09
C PRO A 69 12.81 -8.16 -18.02
N PRO A 70 13.12 -9.44 -17.73
CA PRO A 70 14.02 -10.24 -18.56
C PRO A 70 13.44 -10.56 -19.94
N GLN A 71 12.11 -10.57 -20.10
CA GLN A 71 11.47 -10.84 -21.39
C GLN A 71 10.02 -10.35 -21.44
N LEU A 72 9.58 -9.86 -22.61
CA LEU A 72 8.19 -9.43 -22.84
C LEU A 72 7.45 -10.35 -23.83
N ASN A 73 7.83 -11.62 -23.86
CA ASN A 73 7.10 -12.63 -24.61
C ASN A 73 6.18 -13.39 -23.65
N SER A 74 4.86 -13.24 -23.83
CA SER A 74 3.83 -13.83 -22.96
C SER A 74 3.89 -15.36 -22.88
N THR A 75 4.39 -16.05 -23.91
CA THR A 75 4.50 -17.52 -23.90
C THR A 75 5.77 -18.03 -23.24
N LYS A 76 6.72 -17.13 -22.94
CA LYS A 76 8.00 -17.49 -22.32
C LYS A 76 8.18 -16.90 -20.93
N ALA A 77 7.51 -15.79 -20.62
CA ALA A 77 7.59 -15.09 -19.34
C ALA A 77 7.21 -16.01 -18.18
N THR A 78 8.07 -16.05 -17.16
CA THR A 78 7.86 -16.85 -15.94
C THR A 78 8.07 -16.04 -14.66
N ASP A 79 8.54 -14.80 -14.78
CA ASP A 79 8.83 -13.89 -13.67
C ASP A 79 7.72 -12.85 -13.47
N GLN A 80 7.61 -12.34 -12.24
CA GLN A 80 6.53 -11.44 -11.86
C GLN A 80 6.66 -10.04 -12.49
N VAL A 81 7.88 -9.59 -12.78
CA VAL A 81 8.12 -8.22 -13.28
C VAL A 81 7.72 -8.12 -14.74
N SER A 82 8.07 -9.11 -15.56
CA SER A 82 7.57 -9.27 -16.93
C SER A 82 6.05 -9.38 -16.96
N MET A 83 5.46 -10.18 -16.07
CA MET A 83 3.99 -10.32 -16.01
C MET A 83 3.28 -9.03 -15.61
N ARG A 84 3.90 -8.18 -14.76
CA ARG A 84 3.36 -6.87 -14.43
C ARG A 84 3.31 -5.94 -15.64
N VAL A 85 4.36 -5.92 -16.47
CA VAL A 85 4.35 -5.14 -17.71
C VAL A 85 3.39 -5.75 -18.74
N LEU A 86 3.43 -7.07 -18.92
CA LEU A 86 2.57 -7.79 -19.86
C LEU A 86 1.08 -7.62 -19.54
N GLY A 87 0.69 -7.60 -18.27
CA GLY A 87 -0.69 -7.34 -17.85
C GLY A 87 -1.22 -5.95 -18.20
N HIS A 88 -0.35 -5.00 -18.61
CA HIS A 88 -0.76 -3.69 -19.10
C HIS A 88 -0.80 -3.60 -20.64
N VAL A 89 -0.13 -4.50 -21.36
CA VAL A 89 0.00 -4.43 -22.83
C VAL A 89 -0.64 -5.61 -23.57
N MET A 90 -1.01 -6.66 -22.84
CA MET A 90 -1.75 -7.83 -23.33
C MET A 90 -3.04 -7.98 -22.52
N GLU A 91 -4.04 -8.60 -23.12
CA GLU A 91 -5.33 -8.89 -22.47
C GLU A 91 -5.71 -10.35 -22.74
N GLY A 92 -6.19 -11.05 -21.71
CA GLY A 92 -6.64 -12.43 -21.82
C GLY A 92 -8.09 -12.56 -22.27
N LEU A 93 -8.61 -13.79 -22.36
CA LEU A 93 -10.06 -14.01 -22.57
C LEU A 93 -10.87 -13.38 -21.43
N LEU A 94 -10.40 -13.58 -20.20
CA LEU A 94 -10.95 -13.04 -18.96
C LEU A 94 -9.83 -12.39 -18.16
N ARG A 95 -10.22 -11.53 -17.22
CA ARG A 95 -9.31 -10.93 -16.24
C ARG A 95 -9.93 -10.92 -14.85
N TYR A 96 -9.15 -10.56 -13.85
CA TYR A 96 -9.66 -10.34 -12.49
C TYR A 96 -9.97 -8.85 -12.27
N ASP A 97 -11.04 -8.57 -11.55
CA ASP A 97 -11.32 -7.24 -11.00
C ASP A 97 -10.63 -7.04 -9.63
N GLU A 98 -10.84 -5.88 -9.02
CA GLU A 98 -10.27 -5.51 -7.72
C GLU A 98 -10.72 -6.43 -6.58
N ASP A 99 -11.86 -7.11 -6.75
CA ASP A 99 -12.41 -8.07 -5.79
C ASP A 99 -11.99 -9.52 -6.09
N ASN A 100 -11.04 -9.71 -7.02
CA ASN A 100 -10.58 -11.01 -7.52
C ASN A 100 -11.70 -11.87 -8.14
N ARG A 101 -12.69 -11.24 -8.76
CA ARG A 101 -13.71 -11.95 -9.56
C ARG A 101 -13.32 -11.98 -11.02
N LEU A 102 -13.65 -13.08 -11.69
CA LEU A 102 -13.50 -13.19 -13.14
C LEU A 102 -14.48 -12.23 -13.82
N VAL A 103 -13.94 -11.37 -14.68
CA VAL A 103 -14.68 -10.41 -15.49
C VAL A 103 -14.25 -10.48 -16.96
N PRO A 104 -15.08 -9.98 -17.90
CA PRO A 104 -14.74 -9.93 -19.33
C PRO A 104 -13.39 -9.27 -19.61
N GLY A 105 -12.56 -9.93 -20.42
CA GLY A 105 -11.38 -9.38 -21.07
C GLY A 105 -11.66 -9.17 -22.56
N VAL A 106 -10.94 -9.89 -23.42
CA VAL A 106 -11.23 -9.99 -24.87
C VAL A 106 -12.55 -10.72 -25.12
N ALA A 107 -12.90 -11.70 -24.29
CA ALA A 107 -14.21 -12.34 -24.35
C ALA A 107 -15.26 -11.47 -23.65
N GLU A 108 -16.34 -11.13 -24.34
CA GLU A 108 -17.45 -10.37 -23.76
C GLU A 108 -18.38 -11.23 -22.91
N SER A 109 -18.49 -12.52 -23.24
CA SER A 109 -19.26 -13.50 -22.49
C SER A 109 -18.64 -14.90 -22.65
N TRP A 110 -18.97 -15.79 -21.72
CA TRP A 110 -18.50 -17.17 -21.76
C TRP A 110 -19.54 -18.12 -21.16
N GLU A 111 -19.52 -19.35 -21.64
CA GLU A 111 -20.39 -20.42 -21.21
C GLU A 111 -19.52 -21.60 -20.78
N ILE A 112 -19.80 -22.16 -19.60
CA ILE A 112 -19.06 -23.30 -19.06
C ILE A 112 -19.99 -24.51 -19.08
N GLY A 113 -19.66 -25.49 -19.91
CA GLY A 113 -20.28 -26.80 -19.96
C GLY A 113 -19.51 -27.85 -19.16
N PRO A 114 -20.01 -29.10 -19.14
CA PRO A 114 -19.35 -30.21 -18.44
C PRO A 114 -18.05 -30.68 -19.12
N GLU A 115 -17.93 -30.55 -20.44
CA GLU A 115 -16.77 -31.01 -21.22
C GLU A 115 -16.07 -29.88 -21.99
N GLU A 116 -16.73 -28.73 -22.16
CA GLU A 116 -16.24 -27.62 -22.97
C GLU A 116 -16.56 -26.27 -22.35
N ALA A 117 -15.78 -25.25 -22.73
CA ALA A 117 -16.06 -23.86 -22.43
C ALA A 117 -16.06 -23.07 -23.74
N VAL A 118 -17.09 -22.24 -23.92
CA VAL A 118 -17.29 -21.42 -25.12
C VAL A 118 -17.05 -19.96 -24.74
N PHE A 119 -16.21 -19.26 -25.49
CA PHE A 119 -15.90 -17.86 -25.28
C PHE A 119 -16.34 -17.05 -26.50
N HIS A 120 -17.15 -16.02 -26.26
CA HIS A 120 -17.62 -15.12 -27.30
C HIS A 120 -16.72 -13.87 -27.29
N LEU A 121 -15.93 -13.68 -28.34
CA LEU A 121 -14.99 -12.57 -28.45
C LEU A 121 -15.70 -11.29 -28.88
N ARG A 122 -15.22 -10.14 -28.39
CA ARG A 122 -15.65 -8.82 -28.84
C ARG A 122 -15.39 -8.62 -30.34
N GLU A 123 -16.40 -8.18 -31.09
CA GLU A 123 -16.27 -7.93 -32.53
C GLU A 123 -15.35 -6.74 -32.87
N ASP A 124 -15.17 -5.81 -31.93
CA ASP A 124 -14.36 -4.61 -32.08
C ASP A 124 -12.93 -4.76 -31.54
N ALA A 125 -12.58 -5.91 -30.96
CA ALA A 125 -11.24 -6.17 -30.44
C ALA A 125 -10.20 -6.15 -31.56
N ARG A 126 -9.16 -5.33 -31.37
CA ARG A 126 -8.04 -5.18 -32.31
C ARG A 126 -6.71 -5.20 -31.59
N TRP A 127 -5.72 -5.79 -32.25
CA TRP A 127 -4.33 -5.62 -31.91
C TRP A 127 -3.90 -4.16 -32.12
N SER A 128 -2.80 -3.77 -31.49
CA SER A 128 -2.26 -2.40 -31.59
C SER A 128 -1.86 -2.00 -33.02
N ASP A 129 -1.66 -2.97 -33.91
CA ASP A 129 -1.39 -2.76 -35.34
C ASP A 129 -2.68 -2.63 -36.20
N GLY A 130 -3.85 -2.76 -35.59
CA GLY A 130 -5.16 -2.64 -36.20
C GLY A 130 -5.77 -3.96 -36.69
N GLN A 131 -5.03 -5.07 -36.68
CA GLN A 131 -5.59 -6.38 -37.05
C GLN A 131 -6.68 -6.81 -36.04
N PRO A 132 -7.77 -7.46 -36.50
CA PRO A 132 -8.78 -7.97 -35.59
C PRO A 132 -8.20 -9.08 -34.70
N VAL A 133 -8.61 -9.11 -33.43
CA VAL A 133 -8.32 -10.24 -32.55
C VAL A 133 -9.30 -11.36 -32.87
N THR A 134 -8.78 -12.58 -33.07
CA THR A 134 -9.61 -13.74 -33.44
C THR A 134 -9.36 -14.94 -32.54
N ALA A 135 -10.28 -15.91 -32.56
CA ALA A 135 -10.12 -17.15 -31.81
C ALA A 135 -8.83 -17.92 -32.18
N HIS A 136 -8.29 -17.74 -33.39
CA HIS A 136 -7.04 -18.38 -33.82
C HIS A 136 -5.83 -17.88 -33.04
N ASP A 137 -5.86 -16.65 -32.53
CA ASP A 137 -4.75 -16.06 -31.76
C ASP A 137 -4.60 -16.75 -30.39
N PHE A 138 -5.66 -17.41 -29.90
CA PHE A 138 -5.67 -18.16 -28.64
C PHE A 138 -5.38 -19.65 -28.80
N VAL A 139 -5.34 -20.17 -30.02
CA VAL A 139 -5.04 -21.58 -30.32
C VAL A 139 -3.52 -21.85 -30.32
N PHE A 140 -2.72 -20.79 -30.43
CA PHE A 140 -1.26 -20.86 -30.65
C PHE A 140 -0.44 -21.08 -29.37
#